data_AF-A0A7S2Z0Y9-F1
#
_entry.id   AF-A0A7S2Z0Y9-F1
#
_cell.length_a   1.000
_cell.length_b   1.000
_cell.length_c   1.000
_cell.angle_alpha   90.00
_cell.angle_beta   90.00
_cell.angle_gamma   90.00
#
_symmetry.space_group_name_H-M   'P 1'
#
loop_
_entity.id
_entity.type
_entity.pdbx_description
1 polymer ?
#
loop_
_entity_poly.entity_id
_entity_poly.type
_entity_poly.pdbx_seq_one_letter_code
_entity_poly.pdbx_strand_id
1 'polypeptide(L)'
;APAGHFFAGKSYAEIYSDIRNSIDLCHRDGSLKRGVASDPGYYIHQDKNLVPLLEDLRVSGKKIFIVTNSLWDYTNIVMNYLIGGKTGAEKSLDWLDYFDVVVTGSAKPRFFQDNQPLFGVEPASGFLHNTDEGNPMVDLDSAEDDLESMEPVPAGKVFQGGTYKIINRMLQTESNSDILYIGDHIYGDILKSKKTLGWRTMLVVPEMEHEIEVLSRNAGVPQQLFQMRRKRDAIEDQLQRMSWKLNSATGKKDASFTEEDRRDLEAQKQALEDQHAVLRDEHSKTMAKFHKEFHPIWGQLLKTGYQNSRFANQIGRFACLYPSHVGNL
;
A
#
# COMPACT_ATOMS: atom_id res chain seq x y z
N ALA A 1 10.03 -20.78 -27.83
CA ALA A 1 8.86 -21.67 -27.74
C ALA A 1 7.59 -20.82 -27.80
N PRO A 2 6.51 -21.26 -28.46
CA PRO A 2 5.29 -20.47 -28.52
C PRO A 2 4.70 -20.32 -27.11
N ALA A 3 4.19 -19.12 -26.79
CA ALA A 3 3.84 -18.65 -25.45
C ALA A 3 2.75 -19.47 -24.70
N GLY A 4 2.18 -20.51 -25.31
CA GLY A 4 1.14 -21.35 -24.71
C GLY A 4 1.64 -22.59 -23.95
N HIS A 5 2.89 -23.03 -24.14
CA HIS A 5 3.37 -24.29 -23.54
C HIS A 5 4.09 -24.13 -22.19
N PHE A 6 4.46 -22.92 -21.78
CA PHE A 6 5.26 -22.71 -20.56
C PHE A 6 4.53 -23.12 -19.27
N PHE A 7 3.20 -23.00 -19.27
CA PHE A 7 2.35 -23.36 -18.13
C PHE A 7 1.67 -24.73 -18.30
N ALA A 8 1.87 -25.41 -19.43
CA ALA A 8 1.23 -26.69 -19.69
C ALA A 8 1.75 -27.75 -18.71
N GLY A 9 0.84 -28.41 -17.98
CA GLY A 9 1.17 -29.46 -17.01
C GLY A 9 1.60 -28.97 -15.62
N LYS A 10 1.68 -27.66 -15.38
CA LYS A 10 1.98 -27.10 -14.06
C LYS A 10 0.71 -26.90 -13.23
N SER A 11 0.79 -27.18 -11.94
CA SER A 11 -0.24 -26.81 -10.96
C SER A 11 -0.25 -25.29 -10.73
N TYR A 12 -1.37 -24.76 -10.24
CA TYR A 12 -1.45 -23.33 -9.87
C TYR A 12 -0.39 -22.90 -8.86
N ALA A 13 0.03 -23.80 -7.96
CA ALA A 13 1.06 -23.51 -6.97
C ALA A 13 2.45 -23.37 -7.62
N GLU A 14 2.79 -24.23 -8.57
CA GLU A 14 4.04 -24.15 -9.34
C GLU A 14 4.06 -22.89 -10.20
N ILE A 15 2.95 -22.59 -10.88
CA ILE A 15 2.80 -21.35 -11.66
C ILE A 15 3.03 -20.13 -10.77
N TYR A 16 2.43 -20.09 -9.59
CA TYR A 16 2.63 -19.01 -8.62
C TYR A 16 4.10 -18.90 -8.19
N SER A 17 4.75 -20.02 -7.88
CA SER A 17 6.16 -20.05 -7.49
C SER A 17 7.07 -19.53 -8.60
N ASP A 18 6.82 -19.96 -9.84
CA ASP A 18 7.60 -19.53 -11.01
C ASP A 18 7.45 -18.04 -11.28
N ILE A 19 6.21 -17.51 -11.21
CA ILE A 19 5.96 -16.08 -11.36
C ILE A 19 6.68 -15.30 -10.25
N ARG A 20 6.57 -15.74 -9.00
CA ARG A 20 7.21 -15.08 -7.86
C ARG A 20 8.73 -15.07 -7.99
N ASN A 21 9.31 -16.21 -8.34
CA ASN A 21 10.75 -16.33 -8.59
C ASN A 21 11.20 -15.44 -9.75
N SER A 22 10.40 -15.32 -10.80
CA SER A 22 10.72 -14.46 -11.94
C SER A 22 10.72 -12.97 -11.56
N ILE A 23 9.72 -12.54 -10.77
CA ILE A 23 9.67 -11.17 -10.24
C ILE A 23 10.89 -10.89 -9.36
N ASP A 24 11.21 -11.81 -8.44
CA ASP A 24 12.39 -11.68 -7.58
C ASP A 24 13.70 -11.63 -8.39
N LEU A 25 13.78 -12.39 -9.50
CA LEU A 25 14.93 -12.43 -10.39
C LEU A 25 15.09 -11.11 -11.15
N CYS A 26 14.01 -10.52 -11.68
CA CYS A 26 14.04 -9.20 -12.34
C CYS A 26 14.51 -8.07 -11.40
N HIS A 27 14.27 -8.19 -10.09
CA HIS A 27 14.77 -7.23 -9.10
C HIS A 27 16.26 -7.43 -8.76
N ARG A 28 16.79 -8.66 -8.93
CA ARG A 28 18.17 -9.05 -8.60
C ARG A 28 19.14 -8.93 -9.77
N ASP A 29 18.72 -9.31 -10.97
CA ASP A 29 19.54 -9.31 -12.19
C ASP A 29 19.79 -7.90 -12.77
N GLY A 30 19.20 -6.89 -12.15
CA GLY A 30 19.35 -5.49 -12.51
C GLY A 30 18.72 -5.13 -13.85
N SER A 31 17.94 -6.01 -14.49
CA SER A 31 17.23 -5.71 -15.75
C SER A 31 16.29 -4.51 -15.58
N LEU A 32 15.44 -4.55 -14.55
CA LEU A 32 14.52 -3.46 -14.21
C LEU A 32 15.28 -2.19 -13.79
N LYS A 33 16.30 -2.35 -12.94
CA LYS A 33 17.10 -1.22 -12.42
C LYS A 33 17.88 -0.50 -13.52
N ARG A 34 18.41 -1.23 -14.51
CA ARG A 34 19.10 -0.65 -15.67
C ARG A 34 18.16 0.17 -16.54
N GLY A 35 16.94 -0.31 -16.80
CA GLY A 35 15.94 0.44 -17.56
C GLY A 35 15.57 1.76 -16.88
N VAL A 36 15.31 1.71 -15.56
CA VAL A 36 15.03 2.93 -14.78
C VAL A 36 16.25 3.85 -14.73
N ALA A 37 17.46 3.31 -14.58
CA ALA A 37 18.67 4.13 -14.54
C ALA A 37 18.97 4.83 -15.88
N SER A 38 18.59 4.23 -17.01
CA SER A 38 18.80 4.83 -18.33
C SER A 38 17.81 5.94 -18.66
N ASP A 39 16.58 5.84 -18.15
CA ASP A 39 15.55 6.86 -18.36
C ASP A 39 14.64 6.97 -17.12
N PRO A 40 15.10 7.61 -16.04
CA PRO A 40 14.30 7.69 -14.81
C PRO A 40 12.97 8.40 -15.02
N GLY A 41 12.91 9.41 -15.91
CA GLY A 41 11.72 10.22 -16.10
C GLY A 41 10.57 9.54 -16.80
N TYR A 42 10.84 8.48 -17.56
CA TYR A 42 9.79 7.61 -18.08
C TYR A 42 9.09 6.78 -17.00
N TYR A 43 9.81 6.38 -15.95
CA TYR A 43 9.28 5.47 -14.90
C TYR A 43 8.90 6.17 -13.60
N ILE A 44 9.47 7.34 -13.32
CA ILE A 44 9.34 8.03 -12.05
C ILE A 44 8.71 9.40 -12.27
N HIS A 45 7.49 9.56 -11.75
CA HIS A 45 6.83 10.86 -11.69
C HIS A 45 7.48 11.72 -10.61
N GLN A 46 7.98 12.89 -11.01
CA GLN A 46 8.50 13.88 -10.06
C GLN A 46 7.36 14.62 -9.37
N ASP A 47 7.42 14.68 -8.05
CA ASP A 47 6.56 15.54 -7.24
C ASP A 47 7.31 16.84 -6.91
N LYS A 48 6.77 17.97 -7.39
CA LYS A 48 7.36 19.29 -7.17
C LYS A 48 7.34 19.71 -5.70
N ASN A 49 6.47 19.11 -4.89
CA ASN A 49 6.32 19.43 -3.47
C ASN A 49 7.26 18.60 -2.59
N LEU A 50 7.95 17.59 -3.13
CA LEU A 50 8.82 16.72 -2.34
C LEU A 50 9.98 17.48 -1.69
N VAL A 51 10.73 18.26 -2.46
CA VAL A 51 11.88 19.02 -1.93
C VAL A 51 11.44 20.08 -0.91
N PRO A 52 10.44 20.94 -1.21
CA PRO A 52 9.90 21.88 -0.21
C PRO A 52 9.45 21.20 1.09
N LEU A 53 8.76 20.05 1.00
CA LEU A 53 8.35 19.28 2.18
C LEU A 53 9.54 18.83 3.02
N LEU A 54 10.61 18.32 2.39
CA LEU A 54 11.82 17.89 3.11
C LEU A 54 12.51 19.08 3.78
N GLU A 55 12.57 20.24 3.13
CA GLU A 55 13.12 21.48 3.69
C GLU A 55 12.30 21.95 4.89
N ASP A 56 10.96 22.01 4.77
CA ASP A 56 10.05 22.43 5.84
C ASP A 56 10.16 21.52 7.07
N LEU A 57 10.25 20.21 6.86
CA LEU A 57 10.45 19.24 7.94
C LEU A 57 11.77 19.49 8.68
N ARG A 58 12.85 19.74 7.95
CA ARG A 58 14.17 20.02 8.54
C ARG A 58 14.19 21.36 9.28
N VAL A 59 13.64 22.41 8.70
CA VAL A 59 13.51 23.73 9.34
C VAL A 59 12.68 23.63 10.62
N SER A 60 11.67 22.77 10.63
CA SER A 60 10.86 22.45 11.82
C SER A 60 11.58 21.58 12.86
N GLY A 61 12.87 21.29 12.66
CA GLY A 61 13.68 20.48 13.57
C GLY A 61 13.36 18.98 13.54
N LYS A 62 12.68 18.48 12.51
CA LYS A 62 12.43 17.04 12.35
C LYS A 62 13.66 16.37 11.75
N LYS A 63 14.00 15.20 12.31
CA LYS A 63 15.00 14.31 11.72
C LYS A 63 14.34 13.39 10.70
N ILE A 64 14.97 13.20 9.55
CA ILE A 64 14.44 12.45 8.42
C ILE A 64 15.34 11.27 8.12
N PHE A 65 14.76 10.11 7.86
CA PHE A 65 15.50 8.92 7.52
C PHE A 65 14.87 8.14 6.35
N ILE A 66 15.68 7.36 5.65
CA ILE A 66 15.24 6.42 4.61
C ILE A 66 15.51 4.99 5.07
N VAL A 67 14.55 4.10 4.87
CA VAL A 67 14.75 2.64 4.97
C VAL A 67 14.18 1.98 3.72
N THR A 68 15.06 1.48 2.85
CA THR A 68 14.69 0.88 1.56
C THR A 68 15.24 -0.54 1.41
N ASN A 69 14.52 -1.39 0.66
CA ASN A 69 15.00 -2.71 0.28
C ASN A 69 15.99 -2.64 -0.91
N SER A 70 16.01 -1.52 -1.62
CA SER A 70 16.96 -1.27 -2.70
C SER A 70 18.38 -1.09 -2.16
N LEU A 71 19.38 -1.52 -2.94
CA LEU A 71 20.80 -1.32 -2.65
C LEU A 71 21.23 0.12 -2.99
N TRP A 72 22.39 0.51 -2.50
CA TRP A 72 22.95 1.87 -2.62
C TRP A 72 22.93 2.42 -4.05
N ASP A 73 23.48 1.69 -5.03
CA ASP A 73 23.64 2.20 -6.39
C ASP A 73 22.32 2.68 -7.02
N TYR A 74 21.26 1.88 -6.82
CA TYR A 74 19.94 2.20 -7.35
C TYR A 74 19.28 3.34 -6.57
N THR A 75 19.37 3.32 -5.24
CA THR A 75 18.86 4.40 -4.39
C THR A 75 19.52 5.73 -4.76
N ASN A 76 20.84 5.76 -4.92
CA ASN A 76 21.57 6.98 -5.27
C ASN A 76 21.13 7.54 -6.63
N ILE A 77 20.82 6.68 -7.61
CA ILE A 77 20.28 7.11 -8.92
C ILE A 77 18.90 7.74 -8.76
N VAL A 78 17.98 7.05 -8.08
CA VAL A 78 16.59 7.50 -7.90
C VAL A 78 16.55 8.81 -7.11
N MET A 79 17.33 8.94 -6.04
CA MET A 79 17.34 10.12 -5.19
C MET A 79 17.95 11.35 -5.89
N ASN A 80 18.99 11.16 -6.72
CA ASN A 80 19.51 12.24 -7.55
C ASN A 80 18.46 12.77 -8.54
N TYR A 81 17.66 11.88 -9.12
CA TYR A 81 16.59 12.26 -10.03
C TYR A 81 15.42 12.94 -9.30
N LEU A 82 15.01 12.42 -8.15
CA LEU A 82 13.85 12.96 -7.39
C LEU A 82 14.14 14.30 -6.72
N ILE A 83 15.32 14.47 -6.11
CA ILE A 83 15.67 15.68 -5.35
C ILE A 83 16.44 16.68 -6.20
N GLY A 84 17.42 16.19 -6.97
CA GLY A 84 18.30 17.06 -7.75
C GLY A 84 17.86 17.28 -9.19
N GLY A 85 16.94 16.46 -9.73
CA GLY A 85 16.68 16.39 -11.17
C GLY A 85 17.89 15.93 -12.00
N LYS A 86 18.94 15.42 -11.35
CA LYS A 86 20.25 15.08 -11.94
C LYS A 86 20.25 13.62 -12.40
N THR A 87 20.86 13.34 -13.55
CA THR A 87 21.02 11.96 -14.08
C THR A 87 22.43 11.72 -14.62
N GLY A 88 22.78 10.45 -14.84
CA GLY A 88 24.06 10.10 -15.46
C GLY A 88 25.29 10.65 -14.72
N ALA A 89 26.13 11.41 -15.42
CA ALA A 89 27.35 12.00 -14.87
C ALA A 89 27.10 13.22 -13.96
N GLU A 90 25.90 13.80 -13.98
CA GLU A 90 25.56 14.96 -13.15
C GLU A 90 25.22 14.58 -11.71
N LYS A 91 25.10 13.28 -11.40
CA LYS A 91 24.79 12.80 -10.06
C LYS A 91 25.79 13.33 -9.03
N SER A 92 25.25 13.70 -7.89
CA SER A 92 25.97 14.22 -6.72
C SER A 92 25.50 13.52 -5.46
N LEU A 93 26.15 13.81 -4.33
CA LEU A 93 25.73 13.32 -3.02
C LEU A 93 24.90 14.34 -2.23
N ASP A 94 24.64 15.53 -2.80
CA ASP A 94 23.92 16.64 -2.17
C ASP A 94 22.55 16.24 -1.60
N TRP A 95 21.88 15.26 -2.21
CA TRP A 95 20.59 14.77 -1.74
C TRP A 95 20.67 14.12 -0.34
N LEU A 96 21.85 13.61 0.06
CA LEU A 96 22.07 13.07 1.40
C LEU A 96 21.91 14.13 2.49
N ASP A 97 22.08 15.40 2.16
CA ASP A 97 21.95 16.48 3.15
C ASP A 97 20.52 16.68 3.61
N TYR A 98 19.52 16.13 2.91
CA TYR A 98 18.14 16.15 3.36
C TYR A 98 17.85 15.09 4.44
N PHE A 99 18.72 14.10 4.62
CA PHE A 99 18.50 12.95 5.49
C PHE A 99 19.56 12.84 6.60
N ASP A 100 19.12 12.48 7.79
CA ASP A 100 20.00 12.19 8.93
C ASP A 100 20.53 10.76 8.85
N VAL A 101 19.73 9.82 8.37
CA VAL A 101 20.09 8.40 8.26
C VAL A 101 19.51 7.79 6.99
N VAL A 102 20.33 7.06 6.23
CA VAL A 102 19.91 6.33 5.03
C VAL A 102 20.28 4.85 5.21
N VAL A 103 19.29 3.98 5.25
CA VAL A 103 19.47 2.52 5.29
C VAL A 103 19.00 1.90 3.99
N THR A 104 19.93 1.28 3.29
CA THR A 104 19.72 0.54 2.05
C THR A 104 19.72 -0.97 2.31
N GLY A 105 19.22 -1.78 1.38
CA GLY A 105 19.24 -3.25 1.49
C GLY A 105 18.60 -3.81 2.76
N SER A 106 17.65 -3.10 3.37
CA SER A 106 17.09 -3.40 4.70
C SER A 106 16.34 -4.74 4.80
N ALA A 107 15.94 -5.33 3.67
CA ALA A 107 15.21 -6.59 3.60
C ALA A 107 13.92 -6.62 4.45
N LYS A 108 13.17 -5.51 4.49
CA LYS A 108 11.82 -5.45 5.06
C LYS A 108 10.94 -6.58 4.50
N PRO A 109 10.12 -7.25 5.34
CA PRO A 109 9.80 -6.90 6.73
C PRO A 109 10.83 -7.36 7.78
N ARG A 110 11.90 -8.07 7.40
CA ARG A 110 12.87 -8.64 8.35
C ARG A 110 13.60 -7.57 9.15
N PHE A 111 13.83 -6.39 8.58
CA PHE A 111 14.37 -5.22 9.27
C PHE A 111 13.68 -4.91 10.62
N PHE A 112 12.37 -5.17 10.73
CA PHE A 112 11.58 -4.89 11.92
C PHE A 112 11.55 -6.04 12.95
N GLN A 113 12.23 -7.16 12.66
CA GLN A 113 12.12 -8.39 13.45
C GLN A 113 13.49 -9.01 13.77
N ASP A 114 14.33 -9.14 12.75
CA ASP A 114 15.58 -9.88 12.82
C ASP A 114 16.74 -8.89 13.04
N ASN A 115 17.75 -9.33 13.80
CA ASN A 115 19.04 -8.67 13.82
C ASN A 115 19.83 -9.14 12.59
N GLN A 116 20.03 -8.25 11.62
CA GLN A 116 20.92 -8.49 10.49
C GLN A 116 22.25 -7.75 10.71
N PRO A 117 23.36 -8.22 10.11
CA PRO A 117 24.60 -7.46 10.07
C PRO A 117 24.35 -6.06 9.49
N LEU A 118 25.06 -5.10 10.05
CA LEU A 118 25.02 -3.71 9.62
C LEU A 118 26.36 -3.36 8.99
N PHE A 119 26.30 -2.79 7.79
CA PHE A 119 27.48 -2.31 7.07
C PHE A 119 27.38 -0.80 6.86
N GLY A 120 28.49 -0.10 7.04
CA GLY A 120 28.65 1.28 6.59
C GLY A 120 28.86 1.28 5.09
N VAL A 121 28.23 2.21 4.39
CA VAL A 121 28.40 2.36 2.94
C VAL A 121 29.27 3.59 2.69
N GLU A 122 30.39 3.40 2.00
CA GLU A 122 31.17 4.52 1.49
C GLU A 122 30.43 5.13 0.27
N PRO A 123 29.88 6.36 0.35
CA PRO A 123 28.97 6.87 -0.69
C PRO A 123 29.63 7.05 -2.06
N ALA A 124 30.93 7.33 -2.09
CA ALA A 124 31.69 7.59 -3.31
C ALA A 124 31.98 6.32 -4.12
N SER A 125 32.38 5.24 -3.44
CA SER A 125 32.75 3.95 -4.07
C SER A 125 31.60 2.94 -4.08
N GLY A 126 30.67 3.04 -3.13
CA GLY A 126 29.65 2.03 -2.83
C GLY A 126 30.18 0.84 -2.04
N PHE A 127 31.44 0.86 -1.58
CA PHE A 127 32.00 -0.23 -0.78
C PHE A 127 31.36 -0.33 0.60
N LEU A 128 31.34 -1.57 1.09
CA LEU A 128 30.75 -1.91 2.38
C LEU A 128 31.87 -2.10 3.39
N HIS A 129 31.76 -1.40 4.51
CA HIS A 129 32.64 -1.53 5.65
C HIS A 129 31.89 -2.19 6.79
N ASN A 130 32.54 -3.14 7.46
CA ASN A 130 31.98 -3.72 8.68
C ASN A 130 31.82 -2.61 9.74
N THR A 131 30.71 -2.65 10.45
CA THR A 131 30.46 -1.74 11.56
C THR A 131 30.19 -2.53 12.82
N ASP A 132 30.72 -2.06 13.95
CA ASP A 132 30.23 -2.48 15.26
C ASP A 132 29.01 -1.62 15.59
N GLU A 133 27.83 -2.14 15.24
CA GLU A 133 26.57 -1.50 15.63
C GLU A 133 26.39 -0.05 15.11
N GLY A 134 27.05 0.26 13.99
CA GLY A 134 27.03 1.56 13.32
C GLY A 134 28.28 2.40 13.55
N ASN A 135 29.18 1.96 14.43
CA ASN A 135 30.51 2.55 14.60
C ASN A 135 31.49 1.89 13.61
N PRO A 136 32.37 2.66 12.95
CA PRO A 136 33.44 2.09 12.13
C PRO A 136 34.32 1.16 12.97
N MET A 137 34.64 -0.03 12.45
CA MET A 137 35.66 -0.89 13.06
C MET A 137 37.06 -0.39 12.70
N VAL A 138 38.01 -0.53 13.62
CA VAL A 138 39.43 -0.25 13.35
C VAL A 138 39.99 -1.35 12.44
N ASP A 139 40.62 -0.96 11.33
CA ASP A 139 41.26 -1.90 10.40
C ASP A 139 42.52 -2.51 11.02
N LEU A 140 42.47 -3.83 11.32
CA LEU A 140 43.56 -4.58 11.94
C LEU A 140 44.79 -4.77 11.04
N ASP A 141 44.64 -4.54 9.72
CA ASP A 141 45.72 -4.67 8.72
C ASP A 141 46.42 -3.33 8.41
N SER A 142 45.98 -2.23 9.04
CA SER A 142 46.75 -0.99 9.04
C SER A 142 47.96 -1.21 9.96
N ALA A 143 49.13 -1.35 9.33
CA ALA A 143 50.39 -1.50 10.05
C ALA A 143 50.46 -0.48 11.19
N GLU A 144 50.76 -0.98 12.38
CA GLU A 144 50.99 -0.23 13.61
C GLU A 144 51.93 0.95 13.31
N ASP A 145 51.38 2.17 13.11
CA ASP A 145 52.04 3.47 13.33
C ASP A 145 51.20 4.70 12.93
N ASP A 146 50.03 4.55 12.28
CA ASP A 146 49.22 5.69 11.79
C ASP A 146 47.87 5.86 12.53
N LEU A 147 47.80 5.53 13.83
CA LEU A 147 46.58 5.68 14.63
C LEU A 147 46.18 7.16 14.89
N GLU A 148 47.11 8.10 14.72
CA GLU A 148 46.85 9.55 14.87
C GLU A 148 46.49 10.25 13.54
N SER A 149 46.70 9.60 12.39
CA SER A 149 46.45 10.19 11.05
C SER A 149 45.23 9.62 10.34
N MET A 150 44.60 8.57 10.86
CA MET A 150 43.25 8.20 10.42
C MET A 150 42.25 9.15 11.08
N GLU A 151 41.78 10.14 10.32
CA GLU A 151 40.53 10.81 10.69
C GLU A 151 39.49 9.73 10.98
N PRO A 152 38.83 9.73 12.15
CA PRO A 152 37.79 8.75 12.43
C PRO A 152 36.81 8.80 11.27
N VAL A 153 36.66 7.68 10.56
CA VAL A 153 35.75 7.55 9.42
C VAL A 153 34.43 8.19 9.86
N PRO A 154 34.03 9.33 9.28
CA PRO A 154 32.92 10.09 9.81
C PRO A 154 31.73 9.15 9.89
N ALA A 155 31.10 9.08 11.07
CA ALA A 155 29.93 8.23 11.32
C ALA A 155 29.01 8.30 10.09
N GLY A 156 29.02 7.24 9.30
CA GLY A 156 28.46 7.30 7.95
C GLY A 156 26.97 7.58 8.06
N LYS A 157 26.43 8.55 7.31
CA LYS A 157 24.97 8.73 7.21
C LYS A 157 24.30 7.56 6.50
N VAL A 158 25.07 6.72 5.80
CA VAL A 158 24.58 5.69 4.89
C VAL A 158 25.00 4.31 5.37
N PHE A 159 24.02 3.42 5.46
CA PHE A 159 24.18 2.05 5.90
C PHE A 159 23.49 1.06 4.97
N GLN A 160 23.87 -0.21 5.10
CA GLN A 160 23.20 -1.33 4.45
C GLN A 160 22.84 -2.42 5.47
N GLY A 161 21.62 -2.93 5.39
CA GLY A 161 21.12 -4.02 6.25
C GLY A 161 20.66 -3.53 7.62
N GLY A 162 21.08 -4.23 8.68
CA GLY A 162 20.75 -3.89 10.06
C GLY A 162 19.31 -4.18 10.48
N THR A 163 18.88 -3.49 11.54
CA THR A 163 17.56 -3.65 12.17
C THR A 163 17.05 -2.30 12.65
N TYR A 164 15.74 -2.17 12.90
CA TYR A 164 15.10 -0.91 13.32
C TYR A 164 15.78 -0.22 14.52
N LYS A 165 16.48 -0.96 15.38
CA LYS A 165 17.22 -0.42 16.53
C LYS A 165 18.28 0.61 16.11
N ILE A 166 18.84 0.50 14.91
CA ILE A 166 19.76 1.50 14.38
C ILE A 166 19.10 2.87 14.28
N ILE A 167 17.83 2.91 13.85
CA ILE A 167 17.10 4.16 13.66
C ILE A 167 16.89 4.83 15.02
N ASN A 168 16.46 4.07 16.03
CA ASN A 168 16.29 4.59 17.38
C ASN A 168 17.61 5.13 17.97
N ARG A 169 18.72 4.42 17.75
CA ARG A 169 20.05 4.82 18.22
C ARG A 169 20.55 6.09 17.53
N MET A 170 20.54 6.09 16.20
CA MET A 170 21.08 7.18 15.39
C MET A 170 20.25 8.45 15.53
N LEU A 171 18.92 8.31 15.62
CA LEU A 171 18.03 9.45 15.81
C LEU A 171 17.89 9.87 17.28
N GLN A 172 18.43 9.10 18.23
CA GLN A 172 18.36 9.32 19.67
C GLN A 172 16.91 9.49 20.18
N THR A 173 16.00 8.67 19.67
CA THR A 173 14.58 8.74 20.06
C THR A 173 14.34 7.99 21.36
N GLU A 174 13.77 8.66 22.36
CA GLU A 174 13.45 8.07 23.67
C GLU A 174 12.23 7.13 23.59
N SER A 175 11.24 7.48 22.76
CA SER A 175 10.05 6.66 22.54
C SER A 175 9.88 6.25 21.09
N ASN A 176 9.45 5.01 20.90
CA ASN A 176 9.02 4.51 19.60
C ASN A 176 7.79 5.26 19.04
N SER A 177 7.02 5.95 19.89
CA SER A 177 5.87 6.77 19.44
C SER A 177 6.27 8.03 18.69
N ASP A 178 7.53 8.44 18.78
CA ASP A 178 8.03 9.70 18.22
C ASP A 178 8.43 9.53 16.75
N ILE A 179 8.46 8.28 16.27
CA ILE A 179 8.78 7.94 14.89
C ILE A 179 7.49 7.79 14.08
N LEU A 180 7.37 8.61 13.04
CA LEU A 180 6.39 8.42 11.96
C LEU A 180 7.06 7.72 10.78
N TYR A 181 6.65 6.49 10.52
CA TYR A 181 7.12 5.73 9.38
C TYR A 181 6.12 5.77 8.24
N ILE A 182 6.60 6.19 7.07
CA ILE A 182 5.81 6.37 5.86
C ILE A 182 6.19 5.25 4.88
N GLY A 183 5.20 4.53 4.36
CA GLY A 183 5.43 3.47 3.37
C GLY A 183 4.22 3.27 2.47
N ASP A 184 4.41 2.49 1.42
CA ASP A 184 3.39 2.14 0.42
C ASP A 184 2.87 0.71 0.60
N HIS A 185 3.61 -0.16 1.32
CA HIS A 185 3.25 -1.56 1.43
C HIS A 185 2.74 -1.95 2.84
N ILE A 186 1.44 -2.22 2.96
CA ILE A 186 0.79 -2.54 4.25
C ILE A 186 1.53 -3.64 5.04
N TYR A 187 1.92 -4.74 4.38
CA TYR A 187 2.55 -5.87 5.08
C TYR A 187 4.05 -5.68 5.35
N GLY A 188 4.76 -5.14 4.37
CA GLY A 188 6.21 -4.95 4.44
C GLY A 188 6.59 -3.83 5.41
N ASP A 189 5.79 -2.76 5.42
CA ASP A 189 6.10 -1.50 6.09
C ASP A 189 5.24 -1.27 7.34
N ILE A 190 3.92 -1.35 7.22
CA ILE A 190 2.99 -0.77 8.21
C ILE A 190 2.60 -1.77 9.31
N LEU A 191 2.25 -3.00 8.95
CA LEU A 191 1.70 -3.98 9.90
C LEU A 191 2.74 -4.37 10.95
N LYS A 192 4.01 -4.49 10.55
CA LYS A 192 5.11 -4.91 11.42
C LYS A 192 5.66 -3.77 12.27
N SER A 193 5.84 -2.57 11.70
CA SER A 193 6.24 -1.38 12.47
C SER A 193 5.24 -1.05 13.58
N LYS A 194 3.93 -1.05 13.29
CA LYS A 194 2.90 -0.73 14.30
C LYS A 194 2.75 -1.79 15.37
N LYS A 195 2.69 -3.08 15.01
CA LYS A 195 2.45 -4.16 15.99
C LYS A 195 3.67 -4.45 16.87
N THR A 196 4.87 -4.40 16.30
CA THR A 196 6.09 -4.81 17.00
C THR A 196 6.76 -3.63 17.70
N LEU A 197 6.75 -2.44 17.08
CA LEU A 197 7.54 -1.30 17.55
C LEU A 197 6.68 -0.22 18.18
N GLY A 198 5.41 -0.07 17.78
CA GLY A 198 4.56 1.02 18.25
C GLY A 198 4.82 2.35 17.54
N TRP A 199 5.54 2.32 16.41
CA TRP A 199 5.72 3.48 15.55
C TRP A 199 4.39 4.00 15.03
N ARG A 200 4.29 5.32 14.85
CA ARG A 200 3.20 5.93 14.09
C ARG A 200 3.43 5.60 12.62
N THR A 201 2.34 5.35 11.90
CA THR A 201 2.44 4.87 10.53
C THR A 201 1.57 5.70 9.59
N MET A 202 2.12 6.05 8.43
CA MET A 202 1.39 6.63 7.32
C MET A 202 1.51 5.72 6.10
N LEU A 203 0.39 5.43 5.45
CA LEU A 203 0.35 4.59 4.25
C LEU A 203 0.05 5.46 3.02
N VAL A 204 0.99 5.55 2.08
CA VAL A 204 0.74 6.23 0.81
C VAL A 204 -0.04 5.29 -0.10
N VAL A 205 -1.17 5.75 -0.64
CA VAL A 205 -2.07 4.96 -1.51
C VAL A 205 -2.35 5.74 -2.79
N PRO A 206 -1.48 5.65 -3.82
CA PRO A 206 -1.62 6.43 -5.05
C PRO A 206 -2.96 6.21 -5.76
N GLU A 207 -3.50 4.99 -5.72
CA GLU A 207 -4.78 4.63 -6.36
C GLU A 207 -5.98 5.40 -5.79
N MET A 208 -5.83 6.00 -4.61
CA MET A 208 -6.88 6.79 -3.96
C MET A 208 -7.27 8.03 -4.76
N GLU A 209 -6.32 8.66 -5.45
CA GLU A 209 -6.59 9.86 -6.24
C GLU A 209 -7.61 9.56 -7.35
N HIS A 210 -7.38 8.48 -8.10
CA HIS A 210 -8.32 8.02 -9.11
C HIS A 210 -9.68 7.63 -8.52
N GLU A 211 -9.72 6.96 -7.36
CA GLU A 211 -11.00 6.65 -6.70
C GLU A 211 -11.78 7.91 -6.34
N ILE A 212 -11.12 8.91 -5.75
CA ILE A 212 -11.76 10.18 -5.35
C ILE A 212 -12.30 10.92 -6.59
N GLU A 213 -11.54 10.96 -7.68
CA GLU A 213 -11.98 11.57 -8.94
C GLU A 213 -13.25 10.90 -9.50
N VAL A 214 -13.24 9.56 -9.57
CA VAL A 214 -14.39 8.79 -10.09
C VAL A 214 -15.61 8.96 -9.17
N LEU A 215 -15.42 8.95 -7.85
CA LEU A 215 -16.48 9.22 -6.89
C LEU A 215 -17.06 10.62 -7.02
N SER A 216 -16.20 11.62 -7.22
CA SER A 216 -16.61 13.02 -7.38
C SER A 216 -17.42 13.21 -8.66
N ARG A 217 -16.98 12.60 -9.78
CA ARG A 217 -17.71 12.61 -11.06
C ARG A 217 -19.09 11.93 -10.96
N ASN A 218 -19.22 10.94 -10.07
CA ASN A 218 -20.40 10.11 -9.92
C ASN A 218 -21.13 10.33 -8.58
N ALA A 219 -21.01 11.50 -7.95
CA ALA A 219 -21.43 11.73 -6.56
C ALA A 219 -22.90 11.35 -6.24
N GLY A 220 -23.81 11.41 -7.22
CA GLY A 220 -25.22 11.02 -7.05
C GLY A 220 -25.49 9.51 -7.11
N VAL A 221 -24.63 8.73 -7.76
CA VAL A 221 -24.85 7.30 -8.03
C VAL A 221 -24.86 6.47 -6.73
N PRO A 222 -23.94 6.68 -5.77
CA PRO A 222 -24.00 5.99 -4.47
C PRO A 222 -25.33 6.20 -3.74
N GLN A 223 -25.85 7.43 -3.74
CA GLN A 223 -27.12 7.76 -3.10
C GLN A 223 -28.31 7.09 -3.80
N GLN A 224 -28.31 7.06 -5.14
CA GLN A 224 -29.30 6.35 -5.93
C GLN A 224 -29.31 4.85 -5.63
N LEU A 225 -28.13 4.21 -5.63
CA LEU A 225 -27.97 2.79 -5.29
C LEU A 225 -28.44 2.48 -3.86
N PHE A 226 -28.16 3.38 -2.92
CA PHE A 226 -28.65 3.28 -1.54
C PHE A 226 -30.18 3.34 -1.46
N GLN A 227 -30.82 4.27 -2.18
CA GLN A 227 -32.28 4.39 -2.21
C GLN A 227 -32.94 3.17 -2.86
N MET A 228 -32.40 2.68 -3.99
CA MET A 228 -32.89 1.46 -4.65
C MET A 228 -32.81 0.25 -3.72
N ARG A 229 -31.71 0.11 -2.97
CA ARG A 229 -31.56 -0.96 -1.98
C ARG A 229 -32.60 -0.86 -0.87
N ARG A 230 -32.79 0.32 -0.26
CA ARG A 230 -33.80 0.52 0.78
C ARG A 230 -35.22 0.20 0.30
N LYS A 231 -35.56 0.56 -0.95
CA LYS A 231 -36.85 0.19 -1.55
C LYS A 231 -36.98 -1.31 -1.71
N ARG A 232 -35.93 -1.99 -2.17
CA ARG A 232 -35.90 -3.44 -2.33
C ARG A 232 -36.07 -4.15 -0.98
N ASP A 233 -35.34 -3.72 0.04
CA ASP A 233 -35.43 -4.29 1.39
C ASP A 233 -36.86 -4.10 1.96
N ALA A 234 -37.50 -2.95 1.73
CA ALA A 234 -38.89 -2.72 2.13
C ALA A 234 -39.91 -3.62 1.40
N ILE A 235 -39.69 -3.89 0.11
CA ILE A 235 -40.53 -4.82 -0.66
C ILE A 235 -40.30 -6.26 -0.18
N GLU A 236 -39.06 -6.66 0.13
CA GLU A 236 -38.77 -7.98 0.71
C GLU A 236 -39.49 -8.17 2.05
N ASP A 237 -39.49 -7.17 2.92
CA ASP A 237 -40.24 -7.19 4.19
C ASP A 237 -41.75 -7.34 3.94
N GLN A 238 -42.31 -6.64 2.94
CA GLN A 238 -43.72 -6.78 2.57
C GLN A 238 -44.04 -8.16 2.02
N LEU A 239 -43.19 -8.71 1.14
CA LEU A 239 -43.33 -10.05 0.57
C LEU A 239 -43.28 -11.14 1.66
N GLN A 240 -42.41 -10.98 2.65
CA GLN A 240 -42.36 -11.88 3.81
C GLN A 240 -43.65 -11.81 4.63
N ARG A 241 -44.17 -10.61 4.91
CA ARG A 241 -45.46 -10.43 5.62
C ARG A 241 -46.62 -11.03 4.84
N MET A 242 -46.69 -10.83 3.52
CA MET A 242 -47.73 -11.40 2.67
C MET A 242 -47.64 -12.92 2.63
N SER A 243 -46.44 -13.48 2.49
CA SER A 243 -46.23 -14.93 2.50
C SER A 243 -46.63 -15.53 3.86
N TRP A 244 -46.33 -14.85 4.97
CA TRP A 244 -46.77 -15.28 6.30
C TRP A 244 -48.30 -15.25 6.45
N LYS A 245 -48.97 -14.20 5.96
CA LYS A 245 -50.45 -14.12 5.94
C LYS A 245 -51.05 -15.25 5.11
N LEU A 246 -50.51 -15.52 3.92
CA LEU A 246 -50.99 -16.57 3.03
C LEU A 246 -50.82 -17.98 3.64
N ASN A 247 -49.68 -18.24 4.29
CA ASN A 247 -49.42 -19.48 5.00
C ASN A 247 -50.34 -19.66 6.22
N SER A 248 -50.61 -18.56 6.93
CA SER A 248 -51.55 -18.56 8.07
C SER A 248 -52.99 -18.80 7.62
N ALA A 249 -53.37 -18.21 6.48
CA ALA A 249 -54.69 -18.42 5.88
C ALA A 249 -54.87 -19.86 5.39
N THR A 250 -53.88 -20.48 4.76
CA THR A 250 -53.97 -21.88 4.26
C THR A 250 -53.95 -22.93 5.38
N GLY A 251 -53.35 -22.61 6.54
CA GLY A 251 -53.26 -23.50 7.69
C GLY A 251 -54.53 -23.57 8.56
N LYS A 252 -55.63 -24.17 8.08
CA LYS A 252 -56.82 -24.70 8.82
C LYS A 252 -57.41 -23.96 10.06
N LYS A 253 -56.99 -22.74 10.42
CA LYS A 253 -57.38 -22.10 11.70
C LYS A 253 -58.04 -20.72 11.60
N ASP A 254 -58.05 -20.08 10.43
CA ASP A 254 -58.73 -18.78 10.29
C ASP A 254 -59.90 -18.89 9.30
N ALA A 255 -61.11 -19.00 9.85
CA ALA A 255 -62.37 -19.00 9.09
C ALA A 255 -62.73 -17.60 8.56
N SER A 256 -61.87 -16.60 8.75
CA SER A 256 -62.10 -15.20 8.38
C SER A 256 -61.64 -14.85 6.96
N PHE A 257 -60.89 -15.72 6.27
CA PHE A 257 -60.38 -15.46 4.92
C PHE A 257 -61.24 -16.18 3.88
N THR A 258 -61.89 -15.40 3.01
CA THR A 258 -62.60 -15.95 1.85
C THR A 258 -61.62 -16.38 0.75
N GLU A 259 -62.08 -17.20 -0.20
CA GLU A 259 -61.29 -17.55 -1.40
C GLU A 259 -60.94 -16.32 -2.25
N GLU A 260 -61.81 -15.30 -2.24
CA GLU A 260 -61.58 -14.02 -2.92
C GLU A 260 -60.45 -13.23 -2.25
N ASP A 261 -60.44 -13.16 -0.91
CA ASP A 261 -59.35 -12.53 -0.14
C ASP A 261 -57.99 -13.21 -0.38
N ARG A 262 -57.98 -14.54 -0.53
CA ARG A 262 -56.77 -15.30 -0.86
C ARG A 262 -56.25 -14.95 -2.25
N ARG A 263 -57.14 -14.91 -3.24
CA ARG A 263 -56.78 -14.56 -4.62
C ARG A 263 -56.27 -13.13 -4.74
N ASP A 264 -56.85 -12.19 -4.00
CA ASP A 264 -56.40 -10.80 -3.94
C ASP A 264 -55.03 -10.68 -3.27
N LEU A 265 -54.78 -11.41 -2.18
CA LEU A 265 -53.47 -11.48 -1.53
C LEU A 265 -52.39 -12.05 -2.46
N GLU A 266 -52.71 -13.12 -3.22
CA GLU A 266 -51.82 -13.70 -4.21
C GLU A 266 -51.51 -12.72 -5.34
N ALA A 267 -52.53 -12.02 -5.86
CA ALA A 267 -52.34 -11.01 -6.90
C ALA A 267 -51.46 -9.84 -6.42
N GLN A 268 -51.68 -9.35 -5.19
CA GLN A 268 -50.84 -8.30 -4.59
C GLN A 268 -49.41 -8.78 -4.36
N LYS A 269 -49.23 -10.03 -3.92
CA LYS A 269 -47.90 -10.64 -3.75
C LYS A 269 -47.18 -10.73 -5.10
N GLN A 270 -47.84 -11.23 -6.15
CA GLN A 270 -47.26 -11.32 -7.49
C GLN A 270 -46.84 -9.95 -8.01
N ALA A 271 -47.68 -8.92 -7.82
CA ALA A 271 -47.34 -7.55 -8.22
C ALA A 271 -46.10 -7.01 -7.49
N LEU A 272 -45.93 -7.33 -6.20
CA LEU A 272 -44.73 -6.97 -5.44
C LEU A 272 -43.49 -7.75 -5.88
N GLU A 273 -43.63 -9.02 -6.25
CA GLU A 273 -42.54 -9.85 -6.80
C GLU A 273 -42.05 -9.28 -8.14
N ASP A 274 -42.97 -8.87 -9.02
CA ASP A 274 -42.64 -8.24 -10.31
C ASP A 274 -41.91 -6.90 -10.09
N GLN A 275 -42.39 -6.07 -9.16
CA GLN A 275 -41.73 -4.82 -8.78
C GLN A 275 -40.33 -5.06 -8.19
N HIS A 276 -40.18 -6.08 -7.33
CA HIS A 276 -38.88 -6.47 -6.76
C HIS A 276 -37.90 -6.90 -7.85
N ALA A 277 -38.35 -7.71 -8.82
CA ALA A 277 -37.54 -8.18 -9.92
C ALA A 277 -37.03 -7.03 -10.80
N VAL A 278 -37.90 -6.08 -11.14
CA VAL A 278 -37.54 -4.86 -11.91
C VAL A 278 -36.50 -4.03 -11.16
N LEU A 279 -36.74 -3.75 -9.87
CA LEU A 279 -35.79 -2.98 -9.05
C LEU A 279 -34.46 -3.69 -8.87
N ARG A 280 -34.46 -5.02 -8.75
CA ARG A 280 -33.25 -5.83 -8.64
C ARG A 280 -32.41 -5.75 -9.91
N ASP A 281 -33.04 -5.84 -11.08
CA ASP A 281 -32.36 -5.72 -12.37
C ASP A 281 -31.79 -4.31 -12.58
N GLU A 282 -32.58 -3.26 -12.31
CA GLU A 282 -32.14 -1.88 -12.41
C GLU A 282 -30.97 -1.55 -11.47
N HIS A 283 -31.06 -2.00 -10.20
CA HIS A 283 -29.97 -1.86 -9.23
C HIS A 283 -28.71 -2.59 -9.72
N SER A 284 -28.85 -3.82 -10.24
CA SER A 284 -27.70 -4.62 -10.71
C SER A 284 -27.01 -3.98 -11.91
N LYS A 285 -27.79 -3.47 -12.89
CA LYS A 285 -27.26 -2.75 -14.05
C LYS A 285 -26.57 -1.45 -13.67
N THR A 286 -27.19 -0.66 -12.79
CA THR A 286 -26.62 0.59 -12.29
C THR A 286 -25.32 0.34 -11.53
N MET A 287 -25.31 -0.66 -10.65
CA MET A 287 -24.12 -1.05 -9.90
C MET A 287 -23.00 -1.54 -10.82
N ALA A 288 -23.32 -2.36 -11.83
CA ALA A 288 -22.32 -2.85 -12.78
C ALA A 288 -21.73 -1.73 -13.64
N LYS A 289 -22.54 -0.76 -14.07
CA LYS A 289 -22.07 0.43 -14.79
C LYS A 289 -21.12 1.24 -13.92
N PHE A 290 -21.53 1.55 -12.69
CA PHE A 290 -20.72 2.30 -11.73
C PHE A 290 -19.41 1.58 -11.37
N HIS A 291 -19.44 0.26 -11.22
CA HIS A 291 -18.27 -0.55 -10.92
C HIS A 291 -17.20 -0.45 -12.02
N LYS A 292 -17.61 -0.40 -13.29
CA LYS A 292 -16.72 -0.30 -14.45
C LYS A 292 -16.03 1.05 -14.60
N GLU A 293 -16.51 2.11 -13.94
CA GLU A 293 -15.88 3.43 -13.93
C GLU A 293 -14.56 3.46 -13.13
N PHE A 294 -14.35 2.46 -12.25
CA PHE A 294 -13.11 2.24 -11.54
C PHE A 294 -12.27 1.22 -12.33
N HIS A 295 -11.95 0.05 -11.75
CA HIS A 295 -11.33 -1.03 -12.50
C HIS A 295 -12.38 -1.89 -13.25
N PRO A 296 -12.18 -2.23 -14.54
CA PRO A 296 -13.17 -2.96 -15.34
C PRO A 296 -13.56 -4.34 -14.80
N ILE A 297 -12.65 -4.99 -14.07
CA ILE A 297 -12.83 -6.34 -13.51
C ILE A 297 -13.06 -6.33 -11.99
N TRP A 298 -12.43 -5.40 -11.28
CA TRP A 298 -12.31 -5.44 -9.81
C TRP A 298 -13.08 -4.31 -9.12
N GLY A 299 -13.41 -3.26 -9.87
CA GLY A 299 -14.09 -2.06 -9.38
C GLY A 299 -13.25 -1.28 -8.39
N GLN A 300 -13.87 -0.92 -7.26
CA GLN A 300 -13.26 -0.12 -6.21
C GLN A 300 -12.25 -0.96 -5.41
N LEU A 301 -11.08 -0.36 -5.15
CA LEU A 301 -10.07 -0.85 -4.24
C LEU A 301 -10.53 -0.77 -2.79
N LEU A 302 -11.22 0.31 -2.38
CA LEU A 302 -11.63 0.52 -0.99
C LEU A 302 -12.99 -0.12 -0.62
N LYS A 303 -13.79 -0.52 -1.61
CA LYS A 303 -15.14 -1.06 -1.39
C LYS A 303 -15.40 -2.37 -2.13
N THR A 304 -16.04 -3.31 -1.46
CA THR A 304 -16.64 -4.50 -2.05
C THR A 304 -18.15 -4.38 -1.97
N GLY A 305 -18.76 -3.81 -3.01
CA GLY A 305 -20.16 -3.41 -2.98
C GLY A 305 -20.37 -2.26 -1.99
N TYR A 306 -21.15 -2.49 -0.94
CA TYR A 306 -21.42 -1.49 0.11
C TYR A 306 -20.49 -1.63 1.32
N GLN A 307 -19.76 -2.75 1.43
CA GLN A 307 -18.85 -3.03 2.54
C GLN A 307 -17.44 -2.52 2.22
N ASN A 308 -16.65 -2.27 3.27
CA ASN A 308 -15.22 -2.00 3.11
C ASN A 308 -14.51 -3.24 2.58
N SER A 309 -13.63 -3.05 1.60
CA SER A 309 -12.78 -4.12 1.10
C SER A 309 -11.83 -4.61 2.21
N ARG A 310 -11.23 -5.78 2.00
CA ARG A 310 -10.17 -6.26 2.89
C ARG A 310 -9.02 -5.24 2.98
N PHE A 311 -8.67 -4.60 1.87
CA PHE A 311 -7.63 -3.58 1.82
C PHE A 311 -8.01 -2.35 2.65
N ALA A 312 -9.23 -1.81 2.49
CA ALA A 312 -9.71 -0.68 3.31
C ALA A 312 -9.72 -1.00 4.81
N ASN A 313 -10.13 -2.22 5.19
CA ASN A 313 -10.08 -2.65 6.59
C ASN A 313 -8.64 -2.73 7.12
N GLN A 314 -7.67 -3.10 6.28
CA GLN A 314 -6.26 -3.09 6.67
C GLN A 314 -5.73 -1.66 6.84
N ILE A 315 -6.07 -0.74 5.94
CA ILE A 315 -5.71 0.68 6.06
C ILE A 315 -6.24 1.23 7.38
N GLY A 316 -7.56 1.10 7.62
CA GLY A 316 -8.19 1.65 8.83
C GLY A 316 -7.65 1.06 10.14
N ARG A 317 -7.11 -0.16 10.11
CA ARG A 317 -6.50 -0.78 11.29
C ARG A 317 -5.04 -0.36 11.49
N PHE A 318 -4.27 -0.27 10.40
CA PHE A 318 -2.81 -0.22 10.47
C PHE A 318 -2.22 1.15 10.16
N ALA A 319 -2.83 1.99 9.35
CA ALA A 319 -2.35 3.34 9.05
C ALA A 319 -3.01 4.36 9.99
N CYS A 320 -2.24 5.29 10.55
CA CYS A 320 -2.78 6.46 11.24
C CYS A 320 -3.24 7.54 10.25
N LEU A 321 -2.51 7.70 9.15
CA LEU A 321 -2.78 8.63 8.05
C LEU A 321 -2.59 7.87 6.73
N TYR A 322 -3.33 8.25 5.68
CA TYR A 322 -3.19 7.58 4.38
C TYR A 322 -3.44 8.52 3.18
N PRO A 323 -2.50 9.41 2.85
CA PRO A 323 -2.64 10.28 1.67
C PRO A 323 -2.39 9.52 0.35
N SER A 324 -2.77 10.11 -0.77
CA SER A 324 -2.40 9.60 -2.10
C SER A 324 -0.91 9.79 -2.40
N HIS A 325 -0.33 10.90 -1.95
CA HIS A 325 1.07 11.27 -2.16
C HIS A 325 1.72 11.75 -0.86
N VAL A 326 3.05 11.62 -0.76
CA VAL A 326 3.80 12.11 0.41
C VAL A 326 3.73 13.64 0.51
N GLY A 327 3.70 14.36 -0.62
CA GLY A 327 3.58 15.81 -0.67
C GLY A 327 2.28 16.39 -0.10
N ASN A 328 1.30 15.56 0.28
CA ASN A 328 0.06 16.01 0.93
C ASN A 328 0.17 16.10 2.46
N LEU A 329 1.34 15.78 3.02
CA LEU A 329 1.62 15.91 4.46
C LEU A 329 1.81 17.36 4.86
#